data_AF-A0A2D9RVF9-F1
#
_entry.id   AF-A0A2D9RVF9-F1
#
_cell.length_a   1.000
_cell.length_b   1.000
_cell.length_c   1.000
_cell.angle_alpha   90.00
_cell.angle_beta   90.00
_cell.angle_gamma   90.00
#
_symmetry.space_group_name_H-M   'P 1'
#
loop_
_entity.id
_entity.type
_entity.pdbx_description
1 polymer ?
#
loop_
_entity_poly.entity_id
_entity_poly.type
_entity_poly.pdbx_seq_one_letter_code
_entity_poly.pdbx_strand_id
1 'polypeptide(L)'
;MDELPTAEELLGDGEDSDGDGISDDIETDEYDLDPDDPDTDGDGLEDGDEVLRGLYADDPDYDSDGISDGDEIANGTNPFVDENNSGDDGDDSDDADDVSPGSNLTVLFWVYYPQARGILKKGHAFNSRNMTQSISFDEIINSRRFNGVIYKEENVYENREVKDYIPNNSFMRLLESERIKEKIRNFEHDMWSW
;
A
#
# COMPACT_ATOMS: atom_id res chain seq x y z
N MET A 1 -13.62 -6.59 -7.88
CA MET A 1 -12.72 -7.28 -6.95
C MET A 1 -12.84 -8.69 -7.40
N ASP A 2 -11.90 -9.12 -8.23
CA ASP A 2 -11.85 -10.50 -8.67
C ASP A 2 -11.50 -11.32 -7.42
N GLU A 3 -12.31 -12.35 -7.15
CA GLU A 3 -12.11 -13.23 -6.00
C GLU A 3 -10.88 -14.10 -6.30
N LEU A 4 -10.00 -14.29 -5.32
CA LEU A 4 -8.89 -15.24 -5.48
C LEU A 4 -9.46 -16.63 -5.80
N PRO A 5 -8.81 -17.38 -6.70
CA PRO A 5 -9.25 -18.72 -7.03
C PRO A 5 -9.24 -19.59 -5.76
N THR A 6 -10.24 -20.46 -5.64
CA THR A 6 -10.26 -21.43 -4.54
C THR A 6 -9.52 -22.69 -4.95
N ALA A 7 -8.99 -23.45 -3.99
CA ALA A 7 -8.32 -24.73 -4.29
C ALA A 7 -9.24 -25.73 -5.01
N GLU A 8 -10.57 -25.63 -4.83
CA GLU A 8 -11.52 -26.46 -5.58
C GLU A 8 -11.66 -26.04 -7.06
N GLU A 9 -11.31 -24.80 -7.40
CA GLU A 9 -11.36 -24.25 -8.76
C GLU A 9 -10.09 -24.60 -9.54
N LEU A 10 -8.92 -24.61 -8.88
CA LEU A 10 -7.63 -24.95 -9.47
C LEU A 10 -7.45 -26.46 -9.72
N LEU A 11 -8.11 -27.29 -8.93
CA LEU A 11 -8.02 -28.75 -9.07
C LEU A 11 -8.72 -29.31 -10.33
N GLY A 12 -9.58 -28.50 -10.99
CA GLY A 12 -10.27 -28.89 -12.22
C GLY A 12 -11.04 -30.22 -12.16
N ASP A 13 -11.38 -30.77 -13.34
CA ASP A 13 -11.76 -32.18 -13.51
C ASP A 13 -10.72 -32.99 -14.29
N GLY A 14 -9.59 -32.34 -14.61
CA GLY A 14 -8.47 -32.86 -15.38
C GLY A 14 -7.52 -33.75 -14.59
N GLU A 15 -6.45 -34.19 -15.24
CA GLU A 15 -5.30 -34.80 -14.57
C GLU A 15 -4.41 -33.67 -14.01
N ASP A 16 -3.69 -33.99 -12.93
CA ASP A 16 -2.71 -33.15 -12.24
C ASP A 16 -1.43 -33.98 -12.28
N SER A 17 -0.55 -33.65 -13.23
CA SER A 17 0.56 -34.49 -13.67
C SER A 17 1.74 -34.45 -12.72
N ASP A 18 1.99 -33.31 -12.08
CA ASP A 18 3.10 -33.08 -11.15
C ASP A 18 2.67 -33.04 -9.66
N GLY A 19 1.39 -32.86 -9.37
CA GLY A 19 0.79 -33.00 -8.05
C GLY A 19 0.80 -31.74 -7.19
N ASP A 20 0.93 -30.56 -7.80
CA ASP A 20 1.10 -29.26 -7.13
C ASP A 20 -0.25 -28.62 -6.70
N GLY A 21 -1.37 -29.16 -7.19
CA GLY A 21 -2.72 -28.72 -6.87
C GLY A 21 -3.41 -27.88 -7.94
N ILE A 22 -2.79 -27.70 -9.11
CA ILE A 22 -3.41 -27.22 -10.34
C ILE A 22 -3.61 -28.41 -11.30
N SER A 23 -4.63 -28.36 -12.15
CA SER A 23 -4.79 -29.35 -13.23
C SER A 23 -4.07 -28.92 -14.51
N ASP A 24 -3.53 -29.87 -15.28
CA ASP A 24 -2.79 -29.65 -16.54
C ASP A 24 -3.50 -28.69 -17.52
N ASP A 25 -4.83 -28.77 -17.58
CA ASP A 25 -5.66 -27.93 -18.46
C ASP A 25 -5.64 -26.45 -18.02
N ILE A 26 -5.61 -26.17 -16.72
CA ILE A 26 -5.60 -24.79 -16.17
C ILE A 26 -4.21 -24.17 -16.31
N GLU A 27 -3.17 -24.96 -16.02
CA GLU A 27 -1.78 -24.54 -16.20
C GLU A 27 -1.52 -24.09 -17.64
N THR A 28 -1.98 -24.88 -18.62
CA THR A 28 -1.75 -24.58 -20.04
C THR A 28 -2.70 -23.55 -20.65
N ASP A 29 -3.97 -23.50 -20.25
CA ASP A 29 -4.95 -22.60 -20.87
C ASP A 29 -5.04 -21.22 -20.18
N GLU A 30 -4.73 -21.11 -18.88
CA GLU A 30 -4.92 -19.89 -18.09
C GLU A 30 -3.61 -19.24 -17.62
N TYR A 31 -2.66 -20.04 -17.14
CA TYR A 31 -1.43 -19.55 -16.50
C TYR A 31 -0.16 -19.69 -17.36
N ASP A 32 -0.24 -20.38 -18.51
CA ASP A 32 0.90 -20.67 -19.40
C ASP A 32 2.10 -21.35 -18.67
N LEU A 33 1.82 -22.21 -17.68
CA LEU A 33 2.77 -22.98 -16.86
C LEU A 33 3.12 -24.35 -17.48
N ASP A 34 4.09 -25.07 -16.89
CA ASP A 34 4.51 -26.41 -17.35
C ASP A 34 3.87 -27.54 -16.50
N PRO A 35 2.90 -28.30 -17.02
CA PRO A 35 2.17 -29.33 -16.25
C PRO A 35 2.99 -30.49 -15.68
N ASP A 36 4.25 -30.62 -16.12
CA ASP A 36 5.16 -31.66 -15.65
C ASP A 36 6.16 -31.12 -14.59
N ASP A 37 6.09 -29.83 -14.21
CA ASP A 37 7.02 -29.16 -13.30
C ASP A 37 6.30 -28.38 -12.18
N PRO A 38 6.28 -28.90 -10.93
CA PRO A 38 5.43 -28.36 -9.85
C PRO A 38 5.94 -27.04 -9.24
N ASP A 39 6.98 -26.45 -9.81
CA ASP A 39 7.70 -25.24 -9.36
C ASP A 39 8.34 -24.61 -10.61
N THR A 40 7.52 -23.92 -11.41
CA THR A 40 7.85 -23.44 -12.76
C THR A 40 9.02 -22.46 -12.76
N ASP A 41 9.11 -21.60 -11.74
CA ASP A 41 10.17 -20.60 -11.62
C ASP A 41 11.38 -21.06 -10.77
N GLY A 42 11.23 -22.16 -10.03
CA GLY A 42 12.29 -22.84 -9.30
C GLY A 42 12.68 -22.14 -8.00
N ASP A 43 11.77 -21.36 -7.40
CA ASP A 43 12.00 -20.57 -6.19
C ASP A 43 11.79 -21.38 -4.90
N GLY A 44 11.18 -22.56 -5.01
CA GLY A 44 10.90 -23.48 -3.92
C GLY A 44 9.50 -23.37 -3.31
N LEU A 45 8.60 -22.63 -3.95
CA LEU A 45 7.16 -22.63 -3.74
C LEU A 45 6.49 -23.43 -4.88
N GLU A 46 5.37 -24.10 -4.59
CA GLU A 46 4.65 -24.87 -5.61
C GLU A 46 3.68 -23.94 -6.36
N ASP A 47 3.55 -24.08 -7.69
CA ASP A 47 2.75 -23.16 -8.53
C ASP A 47 1.30 -23.02 -8.01
N GLY A 48 0.67 -24.13 -7.65
CA GLY A 48 -0.66 -24.16 -7.02
C GLY A 48 -0.75 -23.36 -5.73
N ASP A 49 0.30 -23.37 -4.92
CA ASP A 49 0.38 -22.63 -3.67
C ASP A 49 0.52 -21.12 -3.91
N GLU A 50 1.22 -20.72 -4.97
CA GLU A 50 1.37 -19.34 -5.44
C GLU A 50 0.07 -18.78 -5.97
N VAL A 51 -0.59 -19.51 -6.88
CA VAL A 51 -1.86 -19.09 -7.48
C VAL A 51 -2.94 -18.92 -6.41
N LEU A 52 -2.96 -19.79 -5.39
CA LEU A 52 -3.87 -19.65 -4.24
C LEU A 52 -3.60 -18.40 -3.38
N ARG A 53 -2.34 -17.97 -3.30
CA ARG A 53 -1.92 -16.76 -2.58
C ARG A 53 -2.08 -15.50 -3.42
N GLY A 54 -2.24 -15.64 -4.73
CA GLY A 54 -2.31 -14.56 -5.70
C GLY A 54 -0.93 -14.03 -6.11
N LEU A 55 0.09 -14.89 -6.03
CA LEU A 55 1.43 -14.68 -6.59
C LEU A 55 1.48 -15.19 -8.03
N TYR A 56 2.60 -14.97 -8.71
CA TYR A 56 2.80 -15.39 -10.09
C TYR A 56 3.80 -16.54 -10.13
N ALA A 57 3.34 -17.73 -10.51
CA ALA A 57 4.18 -18.93 -10.57
C ALA A 57 5.26 -18.91 -11.68
N ASP A 58 5.27 -17.88 -12.51
CA ASP A 58 6.32 -17.63 -13.50
C ASP A 58 7.33 -16.55 -13.08
N ASP A 59 7.18 -15.99 -11.86
CA ASP A 59 8.00 -14.90 -11.35
C ASP A 59 8.53 -15.20 -9.93
N PRO A 60 9.82 -15.56 -9.78
CA PRO A 60 10.37 -16.07 -8.52
C PRO A 60 10.59 -15.01 -7.44
N ASP A 61 10.25 -13.75 -7.71
CA ASP A 61 10.44 -12.58 -6.83
C ASP A 61 9.40 -11.50 -7.20
N TYR A 62 8.20 -11.65 -6.65
CA TYR A 62 7.01 -10.90 -7.06
C TYR A 62 7.15 -9.39 -6.85
N ASP A 63 7.87 -8.96 -5.81
CA ASP A 63 8.13 -7.55 -5.53
C ASP A 63 9.51 -7.04 -5.98
N SER A 64 10.31 -7.94 -6.55
CA SER A 64 11.61 -7.68 -7.18
C SER A 64 12.66 -7.10 -6.23
N ASP A 65 12.66 -7.54 -4.98
CA ASP A 65 13.60 -7.07 -3.96
C ASP A 65 14.89 -7.88 -3.86
N GLY A 66 14.93 -9.07 -4.47
CA GLY A 66 16.06 -9.99 -4.48
C GLY A 66 15.99 -11.13 -3.47
N ILE A 67 14.87 -11.30 -2.76
CA ILE A 67 14.50 -12.52 -2.03
C ILE A 67 13.38 -13.22 -2.84
N SER A 68 13.35 -14.54 -2.82
CA SER A 68 12.31 -15.29 -3.53
C SER A 68 11.04 -15.41 -2.71
N ASP A 69 9.88 -15.51 -3.36
CA ASP A 69 8.59 -15.67 -2.71
C ASP A 69 8.58 -16.92 -1.79
N GLY A 70 9.18 -18.02 -2.26
CA GLY A 70 9.38 -19.25 -1.50
C GLY A 70 10.26 -19.06 -0.26
N ASP A 71 11.41 -18.36 -0.39
CA ASP A 71 12.29 -18.05 0.75
C ASP A 71 11.59 -17.14 1.76
N GLU A 72 10.80 -16.19 1.28
CA GLU A 72 10.05 -15.26 2.10
C GLU A 72 8.99 -15.97 2.94
N ILE A 73 8.17 -16.82 2.32
CA ILE A 73 7.15 -17.60 3.02
C ILE A 73 7.78 -18.56 4.03
N ALA A 74 8.90 -19.19 3.67
CA ALA A 74 9.65 -20.06 4.57
C ALA A 74 10.21 -19.30 5.79
N ASN A 75 10.64 -18.04 5.60
CA ASN A 75 11.13 -17.17 6.66
C ASN A 75 10.01 -16.40 7.40
N GLY A 76 8.79 -16.45 6.89
CA GLY A 76 7.62 -15.75 7.43
C GLY A 76 7.61 -14.25 7.17
N THR A 77 8.29 -13.80 6.11
CA THR A 77 8.18 -12.44 5.55
C THR A 77 7.01 -12.40 4.55
N ASN A 78 6.95 -11.40 3.67
CA ASN A 78 5.75 -11.12 2.89
C ASN A 78 6.09 -10.84 1.42
N PRO A 79 5.79 -11.78 0.49
CA PRO A 79 6.00 -11.72 -0.98
C PRO A 79 5.46 -10.50 -1.74
N PHE A 80 4.80 -9.58 -1.04
CA PHE A 80 4.18 -8.39 -1.62
C PHE A 80 4.86 -7.10 -1.14
N VAL A 81 5.94 -7.20 -0.35
CA VAL A 81 6.59 -6.09 0.36
C VAL A 81 8.11 -6.22 0.35
N ASP A 82 8.73 -5.47 -0.54
CA ASP A 82 10.18 -5.27 -0.62
C ASP A 82 10.82 -4.95 0.76
N GLU A 83 11.56 -5.91 1.31
CA GLU A 83 12.32 -5.78 2.56
C GLU A 83 13.64 -5.03 2.38
N ASN A 84 14.23 -5.02 1.20
CA ASN A 84 15.45 -4.27 0.93
C ASN A 84 15.19 -2.75 0.81
N ASN A 85 13.93 -2.38 0.65
CA ASN A 85 13.38 -1.03 0.73
C ASN A 85 12.43 -0.86 1.92
N SER A 86 12.42 -1.82 2.87
CA SER A 86 12.04 -1.50 4.23
C SER A 86 13.06 -0.49 4.72
N GLY A 87 12.63 0.76 4.89
CA GLY A 87 13.43 1.87 5.43
C GLY A 87 13.88 1.61 6.86
N ASP A 88 14.74 0.61 7.05
CA ASP A 88 15.66 0.47 8.16
C ASP A 88 16.98 1.11 7.72
N ASP A 89 16.94 2.41 7.43
CA ASP A 89 18.03 3.23 7.88
C ASP A 89 18.01 3.13 9.40
N GLY A 90 18.94 2.36 9.97
CA GLY A 90 19.15 2.24 11.41
C GLY A 90 19.57 3.58 12.05
N ASP A 91 18.76 4.61 11.88
CA ASP A 91 18.84 5.91 12.49
C ASP A 91 17.84 5.93 13.64
N ASP A 92 18.40 5.67 14.81
CA ASP A 92 17.87 5.98 16.12
C ASP A 92 17.78 7.52 16.26
N SER A 93 16.98 8.17 15.40
CA SER A 93 16.68 9.59 15.46
C SER A 93 15.18 9.79 15.54
N ASP A 94 14.77 10.30 16.70
CA ASP A 94 13.42 10.70 17.09
C ASP A 94 12.86 11.87 16.24
N ASP A 95 13.00 11.86 14.91
CA ASP A 95 12.45 12.89 14.03
C ASP A 95 11.32 12.32 13.15
N ALA A 96 10.10 12.71 13.52
CA ALA A 96 8.83 12.30 12.96
C ALA A 96 8.53 12.90 11.56
N ASP A 97 9.51 12.98 10.67
CA ASP A 97 9.40 13.71 9.39
C ASP A 97 9.66 12.88 8.13
N ASP A 98 9.93 11.57 8.20
CA ASP A 98 10.02 10.73 6.99
C ASP A 98 8.74 9.91 6.72
N VAL A 99 7.70 10.61 6.26
CA VAL A 99 6.63 9.95 5.50
C VAL A 99 7.13 9.79 4.07
N SER A 100 7.81 8.68 3.80
CA SER A 100 8.09 8.24 2.43
C SER A 100 6.77 8.16 1.64
N PRO A 101 6.62 8.86 0.49
CA PRO A 101 5.37 8.94 -0.25
C PRO A 101 5.03 7.65 -1.03
N GLY A 102 5.73 6.55 -0.74
CA GLY A 102 5.56 5.23 -1.37
C GLY A 102 4.77 4.21 -0.55
N SER A 103 4.42 4.50 0.71
CA SER A 103 3.44 3.64 1.40
C SER A 103 2.12 3.71 0.62
N ASN A 104 1.62 2.57 0.15
CA ASN A 104 0.32 2.45 -0.51
C ASN A 104 -0.81 2.79 0.48
N LEU A 105 -0.94 4.07 0.83
CA LEU A 105 -1.99 4.62 1.67
C LEU A 105 -3.30 4.42 0.92
N THR A 106 -4.00 3.34 1.24
CA THR A 106 -5.34 3.10 0.71
C THR A 106 -6.25 4.18 1.26
N VAL A 107 -6.67 5.10 0.38
CA VAL A 107 -7.60 6.17 0.74
C VAL A 107 -8.93 5.53 1.11
N LEU A 108 -9.23 5.47 2.40
CA LEU A 108 -10.48 4.89 2.89
C LEU A 108 -11.70 5.71 2.44
N PHE A 109 -11.71 7.01 2.75
CA PHE A 109 -12.81 7.90 2.38
C PHE A 109 -12.43 9.38 2.54
N TRP A 110 -13.15 10.24 1.83
CA TRP A 110 -13.09 11.69 1.98
C TRP A 110 -14.25 12.18 2.84
N VAL A 111 -13.94 13.07 3.80
CA VAL A 111 -14.96 13.69 4.65
C VAL A 111 -14.97 15.19 4.45
N TYR A 112 -16.15 15.73 4.19
CA TYR A 112 -16.36 17.17 4.25
C TYR A 112 -16.44 17.64 5.71
N TYR A 113 -15.33 18.21 6.21
CA TYR A 113 -15.14 18.56 7.62
C TYR A 113 -16.29 19.38 8.25
N PRO A 114 -16.84 20.43 7.61
CA PRO A 114 -17.92 21.21 8.21
C PRO A 114 -19.17 20.41 8.57
N GLN A 115 -19.52 19.40 7.77
CA GLN A 115 -20.67 18.53 8.06
C GLN A 115 -20.34 17.47 9.12
N ALA A 116 -19.12 16.92 9.09
CA ALA A 116 -18.68 15.92 10.05
C ALA A 116 -18.51 16.45 11.47
N ARG A 117 -18.30 17.76 11.63
CA ARG A 117 -18.11 18.41 12.93
C ARG A 117 -19.20 18.05 13.96
N GLY A 118 -20.46 17.98 13.52
CA GLY A 118 -21.58 17.63 14.40
C GLY A 118 -21.50 16.20 14.97
N ILE A 119 -20.87 15.29 14.23
CA ILE A 119 -20.63 13.90 14.63
C ILE A 119 -19.34 13.81 15.46
N LEU A 120 -18.26 14.46 15.01
CA LEU A 120 -16.95 14.49 15.69
C LEU A 120 -17.01 15.12 17.09
N LYS A 121 -17.90 16.08 17.30
CA LYS A 121 -18.14 16.65 18.64
C LYS A 121 -18.86 15.68 19.59
N LYS A 122 -19.65 14.75 19.06
CA LYS A 122 -20.36 13.73 19.85
C LYS A 122 -19.48 12.51 20.13
N GLY A 123 -18.59 12.18 19.20
CA GLY A 123 -17.62 11.11 19.37
C GLY A 123 -16.51 11.53 20.34
N HIS A 124 -16.19 10.64 21.27
CA HIS A 124 -15.10 10.85 22.22
C HIS A 124 -13.98 9.86 21.92
N ALA A 125 -12.74 10.34 21.93
CA ALA A 125 -11.59 9.46 21.80
C ALA A 125 -11.32 8.75 23.13
N PHE A 126 -11.00 7.47 23.04
CA PHE A 126 -10.65 6.69 24.21
C PHE A 126 -9.25 7.06 24.69
N ASN A 127 -9.12 7.43 25.96
CA ASN A 127 -7.84 7.68 26.61
C ASN A 127 -7.62 6.66 27.73
N SER A 128 -6.76 5.67 27.49
CA SER A 128 -6.42 4.63 28.46
C SER A 128 -5.68 5.16 29.69
N ARG A 129 -5.02 6.32 29.59
CA ARG A 129 -4.26 6.94 30.68
C ARG A 129 -5.11 7.86 31.56
N ASN A 130 -6.26 8.34 31.08
CA ASN A 130 -7.17 9.19 31.86
C ASN A 130 -8.62 8.99 31.43
N MET A 131 -9.32 8.10 32.14
CA MET A 131 -10.73 7.76 31.87
C MET A 131 -11.73 8.84 32.35
N THR A 132 -11.28 9.83 33.12
CA THR A 132 -12.15 10.85 33.75
C THR A 132 -12.40 12.06 32.85
N GLN A 133 -11.47 12.35 31.93
CA GLN A 133 -11.60 13.45 30.97
C GLN A 133 -11.63 12.90 29.55
N SER A 134 -12.83 12.71 29.01
CA SER A 134 -13.04 12.36 27.62
C SER A 134 -12.82 13.59 26.74
N ILE A 135 -11.93 13.50 25.75
CA ILE A 135 -11.72 14.55 24.75
C ILE A 135 -12.55 14.19 23.51
N SER A 136 -13.31 15.15 22.98
CA SER A 136 -14.06 14.94 21.74
C SER A 136 -13.14 14.89 20.52
N PHE A 137 -13.53 14.19 19.45
CA PHE A 137 -12.73 14.19 18.22
C PHE A 137 -12.60 15.60 17.60
N ASP A 138 -13.64 16.44 17.73
CA ASP A 138 -13.57 17.87 17.34
C ASP A 138 -12.47 18.62 18.10
N GLU A 139 -12.33 18.39 19.41
CA GLU A 139 -11.26 19.00 20.20
C GLU A 139 -9.89 18.47 19.82
N ILE A 140 -9.74 17.17 19.52
CA ILE A 140 -8.47 16.59 19.07
C ILE A 140 -8.02 17.21 17.76
N ILE A 141 -8.92 17.31 16.78
CA ILE A 141 -8.59 17.86 15.46
C ILE A 141 -8.29 19.34 15.56
N ASN A 142 -9.11 20.12 16.28
CA ASN A 142 -8.88 21.56 16.44
C ASN A 142 -7.65 21.87 17.31
N SER A 143 -7.30 21.01 18.27
CA SER A 143 -6.07 21.14 19.06
C SER A 143 -4.86 20.46 18.40
N ARG A 144 -5.02 19.96 17.17
CA ARG A 144 -3.99 19.27 16.38
C ARG A 144 -3.28 18.16 17.15
N ARG A 145 -4.01 17.46 18.04
CA ARG A 145 -3.51 16.31 18.82
C ARG A 145 -3.56 15.01 18.02
N PHE A 146 -3.07 15.06 16.78
CA PHE A 146 -2.96 13.93 15.88
C PHE A 146 -1.69 14.10 15.05
N ASN A 147 -1.08 12.98 14.65
CA ASN A 147 -0.04 12.99 13.63
C ASN A 147 -0.72 12.86 12.26
N GLY A 148 -0.34 13.71 11.32
CA GLY A 148 -0.86 13.67 9.96
C GLY A 148 -0.19 14.70 9.07
N VAL A 149 0.00 14.34 7.80
CA VAL A 149 0.69 15.16 6.80
C VAL A 149 -0.32 15.61 5.73
N ILE A 150 -0.26 16.87 5.32
CA ILE A 150 -1.03 17.33 4.16
C ILE A 150 -0.27 16.92 2.90
N TYR A 151 -0.87 16.02 2.10
CA TYR A 151 -0.20 15.48 0.91
C TYR A 151 -0.81 15.95 -0.42
N LYS A 152 -1.97 16.61 -0.41
CA LYS A 152 -2.65 17.15 -1.61
C LYS A 152 -3.28 18.50 -1.34
N GLU A 153 -3.20 19.39 -2.33
CA GLU A 153 -3.97 20.63 -2.37
C GLU A 153 -4.88 20.70 -3.59
N GLU A 154 -5.99 21.43 -3.48
CA GLU A 154 -6.87 21.73 -4.61
C GLU A 154 -6.15 22.64 -5.61
N ASN A 155 -6.35 22.41 -6.91
CA ASN A 155 -5.77 23.24 -7.95
C ASN A 155 -6.82 23.88 -8.87
N VAL A 156 -6.41 24.94 -9.56
CA VAL A 156 -7.25 25.66 -10.54
C VAL A 156 -7.42 24.90 -11.87
N TYR A 157 -6.73 23.79 -12.04
CA TYR A 157 -6.71 22.95 -13.24
C TYR A 157 -7.60 21.71 -13.09
N GLU A 158 -8.75 21.85 -12.43
CA GLU A 158 -9.72 20.76 -12.22
C GLU A 158 -9.16 19.58 -11.42
N ASN A 159 -8.27 19.83 -10.45
CA ASN A 159 -7.60 18.83 -9.62
C ASN A 159 -6.77 17.80 -10.40
N ARG A 160 -6.31 18.14 -11.60
CA ARG A 160 -5.42 17.29 -12.41
C ARG A 160 -4.03 17.17 -11.78
N GLU A 161 -3.36 16.06 -12.00
CA GLU A 161 -1.99 15.87 -11.52
C GLU A 161 -0.99 16.76 -12.28
N VAL A 162 0.16 17.04 -11.65
CA VAL A 162 1.25 17.85 -12.25
C VAL A 162 1.71 17.27 -13.59
N LYS A 163 1.68 15.94 -13.72
CA LYS A 163 2.04 15.24 -14.95
C LYS A 163 1.09 15.55 -16.12
N ASP A 164 -0.18 15.85 -15.84
CA ASP A 164 -1.24 15.96 -16.83
C ASP A 164 -1.36 17.38 -17.41
N TYR A 165 -1.12 18.44 -16.60
CA TYR A 165 -1.23 19.82 -17.08
C TYR A 165 0.09 20.45 -17.55
N ILE A 166 1.24 19.84 -17.23
CA ILE A 166 2.55 20.20 -17.82
C ILE A 166 3.02 19.04 -18.71
N PRO A 167 2.60 18.97 -19.99
CA PRO A 167 3.07 17.94 -20.90
C PRO A 167 4.53 18.19 -21.34
N ASN A 168 5.31 17.11 -21.45
CA ASN A 168 6.61 17.08 -22.15
C ASN A 168 7.74 17.96 -21.60
N ASN A 169 7.72 18.31 -20.31
CA ASN A 169 8.83 19.01 -19.66
C ASN A 169 9.05 18.55 -18.22
N SER A 170 9.97 17.59 -18.04
CA SER A 170 10.30 17.02 -16.73
C SER A 170 10.82 18.05 -15.73
N PHE A 171 11.59 19.04 -16.21
CA PHE A 171 12.14 20.10 -15.35
C PHE A 171 11.04 21.02 -14.82
N MET A 172 10.08 21.40 -15.66
CA MET A 172 8.94 22.24 -15.24
C MET A 172 8.01 21.51 -14.27
N ARG A 173 7.83 20.19 -14.43
CA ARG A 173 7.07 19.37 -13.48
C ARG A 173 7.72 19.35 -12.10
N LEU A 174 9.04 19.21 -12.05
CA LEU A 174 9.80 19.22 -10.79
C LEU A 174 9.69 20.58 -10.09
N LEU A 175 9.90 21.67 -10.82
CA LEU A 175 9.80 23.02 -10.25
C LEU A 175 8.41 23.32 -9.69
N GLU A 176 7.36 22.88 -10.37
CA GLU A 176 6.00 23.05 -9.87
C GLU A 176 5.71 22.17 -8.66
N SER A 177 6.22 20.93 -8.64
CA SER A 177 6.14 20.06 -7.47
C SER A 177 6.84 20.66 -6.25
N GLU A 178 8.04 21.22 -6.42
CA GLU A 178 8.77 21.91 -5.35
C GLU A 178 8.00 23.13 -4.83
N ARG A 179 7.42 23.93 -5.74
CA ARG A 179 6.61 25.09 -5.39
C ARG A 179 5.38 24.70 -4.56
N ILE A 180 4.68 23.62 -4.92
CA ILE A 180 3.51 23.12 -4.19
C ILE A 180 3.95 22.57 -2.82
N LYS A 181 5.01 21.77 -2.77
CA LYS A 181 5.55 21.24 -1.51
C LYS A 181 5.91 22.37 -0.55
N GLU A 182 6.61 23.39 -1.03
CA GLU A 182 7.01 24.54 -0.21
C GLU A 182 5.80 25.37 0.25
N LYS A 183 4.75 25.48 -0.56
CA LYS A 183 3.49 26.13 -0.17
C LYS A 183 2.80 25.37 0.96
N ILE A 184 2.72 24.04 0.86
CA ILE A 184 2.15 23.19 1.92
C ILE A 184 2.97 23.31 3.20
N ARG A 185 4.30 23.22 3.11
CA ARG A 185 5.21 23.36 4.25
C ARG A 185 5.05 24.70 4.97
N ASN A 186 4.97 25.80 4.22
CA ASN A 186 4.75 27.13 4.81
C ASN A 186 3.37 27.25 5.45
N PHE A 187 2.32 26.71 4.81
CA PHE A 187 0.99 26.66 5.40
C PHE A 187 0.98 25.87 6.70
N GLU A 188 1.64 24.72 6.74
CA GLU A 188 1.81 23.96 7.97
C GLU A 188 2.55 24.77 9.03
N HIS A 189 3.73 25.31 8.71
CA HIS A 189 4.54 26.14 9.61
C HIS A 189 3.74 27.32 10.21
N ASP A 190 2.97 28.03 9.39
CA ASP A 190 2.11 29.14 9.82
C ASP A 190 0.98 28.67 10.75
N MET A 191 0.46 27.45 10.56
CA MET A 191 -0.48 26.82 11.49
C MET A 191 0.19 26.35 12.79
N TRP A 192 1.52 26.32 12.88
CA TRP A 192 2.27 25.96 14.09
C TRP A 192 2.78 27.19 14.86
N SER A 193 2.80 28.39 14.26
CA SER A 193 3.47 29.57 14.84
C SER A 193 2.55 30.53 15.63
N TRP A 194 1.54 30.04 16.33
CA TRP A 194 0.59 30.87 17.12
C TRP A 194 0.64 30.62 18.63
#